data_AF-A0A800DFQ4-F1
#
_entry.id   AF-A0A800DFQ4-F1
#
_cell.length_a   1.000
_cell.length_b   1.000
_cell.length_c   1.000
_cell.angle_alpha   90.00
_cell.angle_beta   90.00
_cell.angle_gamma   90.00
#
_symmetry.space_group_name_H-M   'P 1'
#
loop_
_entity.id
_entity.type
_entity.pdbx_description
1 polymer ?
#
loop_
_entity_poly.entity_id
_entity_poly.type
_entity_poly.pdbx_seq_one_letter_code
_entity_poly.pdbx_strand_id
1 'polypeptide(L)'
;MKVVILCGGRGLRLRGEVEAPKPLVEIGGRPILWHVMMGFSHFGFEEFILCLGYRGDAIKEHFMRGEPWREGNFTLEVKGEGSTALKPLSGRGWTVHFVETGLETPTGGRVKRVSWLLEGEPDFFV
;
A
#
# COMPACT_ATOMS: atom_id res chain seq x y z
N MET A 1 0.86 14.23 -7.14
CA MET A 1 -0.06 13.22 -7.71
C MET A 1 0.12 11.89 -6.99
N LYS A 2 -0.96 11.43 -6.38
CA LYS A 2 -0.98 10.25 -5.50
C LYS A 2 -1.62 9.05 -6.20
N VAL A 3 -1.26 7.85 -5.76
CA VAL A 3 -1.78 6.58 -6.28
C VAL A 3 -2.54 5.87 -5.18
N VAL A 4 -3.85 5.71 -5.33
CA VAL A 4 -4.70 4.94 -4.42
C VAL A 4 -4.68 3.48 -4.88
N ILE A 5 -4.38 2.54 -3.98
CA ILE A 5 -4.39 1.10 -4.28
C ILE A 5 -5.38 0.39 -3.36
N LEU A 6 -6.37 -0.27 -3.98
CA LEU A 6 -7.44 -0.96 -3.27
C LEU A 6 -6.98 -2.34 -2.77
N CYS A 7 -6.64 -2.42 -1.48
CA CYS A 7 -6.07 -3.62 -0.86
C CYS A 7 -7.05 -4.39 0.04
N GLY A 8 -8.30 -3.93 0.17
CA GLY A 8 -9.23 -4.44 1.19
C GLY A 8 -10.20 -5.54 0.79
N GLY A 9 -10.16 -6.02 -0.46
CA GLY A 9 -11.09 -7.05 -0.96
C GLY A 9 -10.83 -8.45 -0.38
N ARG A 10 -11.89 -9.24 -0.16
CA ARG A 10 -11.81 -10.62 0.38
C ARG A 10 -11.14 -11.66 -0.54
N GLY A 11 -10.78 -11.28 -1.77
CA GLY A 11 -10.08 -12.16 -2.72
C GLY A 11 -10.86 -13.42 -3.12
N LEU A 12 -12.19 -13.39 -3.08
CA LEU A 12 -13.06 -14.58 -3.18
C LEU A 12 -12.85 -15.42 -4.45
N ARG A 13 -12.38 -14.83 -5.56
CA ARG A 13 -12.11 -15.54 -6.82
C ARG A 13 -10.83 -16.39 -6.79
N LEU A 14 -9.93 -16.14 -5.84
CA LEU A 14 -8.68 -16.89 -5.63
C LEU A 14 -8.69 -17.67 -4.31
N ARG A 15 -9.84 -17.70 -3.61
CA ARG A 15 -9.98 -18.46 -2.37
C ARG A 15 -9.94 -19.96 -2.70
N GLY A 16 -8.84 -20.61 -2.31
CA GLY A 16 -8.61 -22.04 -2.50
C GLY A 16 -7.20 -22.34 -2.99
N GLU A 17 -6.60 -21.44 -3.77
CA GLU A 17 -5.25 -21.63 -4.35
C GLU A 17 -4.17 -20.85 -3.59
N VAL A 18 -4.53 -19.76 -2.89
CA VAL A 18 -3.58 -18.96 -2.13
C VAL A 18 -4.13 -18.59 -0.76
N GLU A 19 -3.36 -18.90 0.28
CA GLU A 19 -3.69 -18.50 1.66
C GLU A 19 -3.43 -17.02 1.93
N ALA A 20 -2.56 -16.38 1.16
CA ALA A 20 -2.18 -14.98 1.34
C ALA A 20 -3.24 -13.98 0.78
N PRO A 21 -3.37 -12.76 1.34
CA PRO A 21 -4.13 -11.69 0.71
C PRO A 21 -3.65 -11.45 -0.73
N LYS A 22 -4.57 -11.18 -1.68
CA LYS A 22 -4.21 -10.98 -3.10
C LYS A 22 -3.04 -9.99 -3.32
N PRO A 23 -2.96 -8.83 -2.61
CA PRO A 23 -1.83 -7.91 -2.76
C PRO A 23 -0.46 -8.54 -2.44
N LEU A 24 -0.43 -9.59 -1.61
CA LEU A 24 0.78 -10.29 -1.16
C LEU A 24 1.07 -11.59 -1.92
N VAL A 25 0.26 -11.96 -2.92
CA VAL A 25 0.59 -13.07 -3.83
C VAL A 25 1.90 -12.72 -4.54
N GLU A 26 2.86 -13.63 -4.54
CA GLU A 26 4.18 -13.38 -5.12
C GLU A 26 4.26 -13.75 -6.61
N ILE A 27 4.98 -12.93 -7.37
CA ILE A 27 5.40 -13.20 -8.75
C ILE A 27 6.89 -12.91 -8.81
N GLY A 28 7.70 -13.92 -9.13
CA GLY A 28 9.16 -13.76 -9.19
C GLY A 28 9.79 -13.35 -7.85
N GLY A 29 9.28 -13.87 -6.73
CA GLY A 29 9.81 -13.60 -5.38
C GLY A 29 9.44 -12.23 -4.80
N ARG A 30 8.53 -11.48 -5.43
CA ARG A 30 8.03 -10.20 -4.92
C ARG A 30 6.50 -10.13 -5.01
N PRO A 31 5.80 -9.49 -4.05
CA PRO A 31 4.35 -9.43 -4.05
C PRO A 31 3.82 -8.62 -5.24
N ILE A 32 2.62 -8.95 -5.75
CA ILE A 32 1.94 -8.19 -6.81
C ILE A 32 1.87 -6.70 -6.46
N LEU A 33 1.61 -6.37 -5.20
CA LEU A 33 1.57 -4.98 -4.74
C LEU A 33 2.89 -4.24 -5.00
N TRP A 34 4.03 -4.89 -4.82
CA TRP A 34 5.34 -4.29 -5.15
C TRP A 34 5.47 -4.03 -6.65
N HIS A 35 5.05 -4.97 -7.51
CA HIS A 35 5.10 -4.79 -8.96
C HIS A 35 4.23 -3.61 -9.43
N VAL A 36 3.03 -3.46 -8.85
CA VAL A 36 2.14 -2.32 -9.13
C VAL A 36 2.81 -1.01 -8.73
N MET A 37 3.35 -0.94 -7.51
CA MET A 37 4.02 0.26 -7.01
C MET A 37 5.28 0.60 -7.81
N MET A 38 6.09 -0.40 -8.18
CA MET A 38 7.23 -0.22 -9.09
C MET A 38 6.82 0.33 -10.45
N GLY A 39 5.71 -0.15 -11.02
CA GLY A 39 5.19 0.34 -12.29
C GLY A 39 4.89 1.84 -12.25
N PHE A 40 4.22 2.30 -11.19
CA PHE A 40 3.95 3.73 -10.98
C PHE A 40 5.23 4.52 -10.67
N SER A 41 6.11 3.97 -9.84
CA SER A 41 7.38 4.59 -9.46
C SER A 41 8.32 4.78 -10.64
N HIS A 42 8.29 3.89 -11.63
CA HIS A 42 9.03 4.05 -12.89
C HIS A 42 8.66 5.36 -13.62
N PHE A 43 7.40 5.81 -13.49
CA PHE A 43 6.91 7.07 -14.05
C PHE A 43 7.00 8.26 -13.07
N GLY A 44 7.68 8.10 -11.93
CA GLY A 44 7.88 9.17 -10.94
C GLY A 44 6.76 9.33 -9.92
N PHE A 45 5.80 8.41 -9.85
CA PHE A 45 4.76 8.44 -8.82
C PHE A 45 5.23 7.64 -7.59
N GLU A 46 5.59 8.36 -6.52
CA GLU A 46 6.21 7.76 -5.32
C GLU A 46 5.33 7.83 -4.06
N GLU A 47 4.13 8.43 -4.12
CA GLU A 47 3.20 8.52 -2.99
C GLU A 47 1.97 7.62 -3.19
N PHE A 48 1.87 6.57 -2.37
CA PHE A 48 0.88 5.51 -2.45
C PHE A 48 -0.04 5.51 -1.24
N ILE A 49 -1.34 5.34 -1.46
CA ILE A 49 -2.36 5.19 -0.42
C ILE A 49 -2.98 3.80 -0.53
N LEU A 50 -2.65 2.92 0.41
CA LEU A 50 -3.16 1.56 0.47
C LEU A 50 -4.46 1.55 1.27
N CYS A 51 -5.58 1.34 0.57
CA CYS A 51 -6.90 1.18 1.17
C CYS A 51 -7.06 -0.23 1.74
N LEU A 52 -6.72 -0.41 3.01
CA LEU A 52 -6.76 -1.69 3.72
C LEU A 52 -8.18 -2.11 4.10
N GLY A 53 -8.36 -3.42 4.28
CA GLY A 53 -9.61 -4.05 4.65
C GLY A 53 -9.35 -5.47 5.16
N TYR A 54 -9.95 -6.48 4.53
CA TYR A 54 -9.72 -7.87 4.94
C TYR A 54 -8.23 -8.22 4.93
N ARG A 55 -7.70 -8.66 6.09
CA ARG A 55 -6.28 -9.00 6.32
C ARG A 55 -5.30 -7.84 6.03
N GLY A 56 -5.70 -6.60 6.32
CA GLY A 56 -4.82 -5.43 6.24
C GLY A 56 -3.53 -5.57 7.07
N ASP A 57 -3.60 -6.24 8.23
CA ASP A 57 -2.43 -6.42 9.11
C ASP A 57 -1.33 -7.27 8.48
N ALA A 58 -1.68 -8.28 7.68
CA ALA A 58 -0.70 -9.07 6.94
C ALA A 58 0.08 -8.20 5.93
N ILE A 59 -0.58 -7.20 5.33
CA ILE A 59 0.06 -6.23 4.42
C ILE A 59 1.00 -5.33 5.23
N LYS A 60 0.55 -4.77 6.35
CA LYS A 60 1.41 -3.96 7.23
C LYS A 60 2.63 -4.76 7.70
N GLU A 61 2.43 -6.00 8.12
CA GLU A 61 3.49 -6.89 8.59
C GLU A 61 4.50 -7.20 7.49
N HIS A 62 4.03 -7.52 6.29
CA HIS A 62 4.89 -7.68 5.13
C HIS A 62 5.70 -6.40 4.87
N PHE A 63 5.05 -5.23 4.99
CA PHE A 63 5.74 -3.95 4.84
C PHE A 63 6.80 -3.65 5.91
N MET A 64 6.52 -4.04 7.14
CA MET A 64 7.42 -3.89 8.28
C MET A 64 8.59 -4.87 8.24
N ARG A 65 8.39 -6.12 7.77
CA ARG A 65 9.45 -7.13 7.64
C ARG A 65 10.49 -6.77 6.58
N GLY A 66 10.10 -6.01 5.55
CA GLY A 66 11.03 -5.27 4.70
C GLY A 66 11.66 -6.04 3.54
N GLU A 67 11.04 -7.14 3.11
CA GLU A 67 11.56 -8.05 2.08
C GLU A 67 11.83 -7.39 0.70
N PRO A 68 11.03 -6.42 0.17
CA PRO A 68 11.25 -5.91 -1.19
C PRO A 68 11.71 -4.43 -1.35
N TRP A 69 11.62 -3.55 -0.34
CA TRP A 69 11.98 -2.10 -0.46
C TRP A 69 13.04 -1.62 0.53
N ARG A 70 13.63 -2.52 1.34
CA ARG A 70 14.78 -2.20 2.21
C ARG A 70 16.14 -2.34 1.51
N GLU A 71 16.16 -2.51 0.19
CA GLU A 71 17.40 -2.34 -0.59
C GLU A 71 17.82 -0.86 -0.51
N GLY A 72 18.59 -0.52 0.52
CA GLY A 72 19.07 0.85 0.77
C GLY A 72 18.91 1.30 2.23
N ASN A 73 19.48 2.46 2.51
CA ASN A 73 19.39 3.10 3.82
C ASN A 73 18.01 3.78 3.96
N PHE A 74 17.34 3.62 5.10
CA PHE A 74 16.05 4.25 5.38
C PHE A 74 15.94 4.73 6.83
N THR A 75 15.04 5.68 7.06
CA THR A 75 14.61 6.20 8.35
C THR A 75 13.21 5.69 8.66
N LEU A 76 13.04 5.12 9.85
CA LEU A 76 11.73 4.79 10.42
C LEU A 76 11.31 5.90 11.38
N GLU A 77 10.29 6.68 11.03
CA GLU A 77 9.66 7.64 11.93
C GLU A 77 8.43 6.99 12.58
N VAL A 78 8.47 6.79 13.90
CA VAL A 78 7.29 6.38 14.69
C VAL A 78 6.73 7.64 15.36
N LYS A 79 5.49 8.04 15.02
CA LYS A 79 4.82 9.21 15.62
C LYS A 79 3.52 8.77 16.31
N GLY A 80 3.48 8.91 17.64
CA GLY A 80 2.29 8.67 18.47
C GLY A 80 1.68 7.26 18.33
N GLU A 81 0.45 7.10 18.82
CA GLU A 81 -0.30 5.86 18.66
C GLU A 81 -0.72 5.66 17.19
N GLY A 82 -0.01 4.78 16.48
CA GLY A 82 -0.50 4.18 15.23
C GLY A 82 0.03 4.75 13.91
N SER A 83 0.94 5.73 13.92
CA SER A 83 1.58 6.19 12.67
C SER A 83 3.06 5.83 12.62
N THR A 84 3.45 5.13 11.56
CA THR A 84 4.83 4.73 11.29
C THR A 84 5.13 5.04 9.82
N ALA A 85 6.15 5.85 9.57
CA ALA A 85 6.57 6.23 8.22
C ALA A 85 7.98 5.70 7.95
N LEU A 86 8.17 5.08 6.79
CA LEU A 86 9.48 4.71 6.25
C LEU A 86 9.89 5.77 5.23
N LYS A 87 11.08 6.34 5.35
CA LYS A 87 11.65 7.32 4.41
C LYS A 87 13.02 6.87 3.93
N PRO A 88 13.33 6.88 2.62
CA PRO A 88 14.67 6.58 2.12
C PRO A 88 15.71 7.64 2.55
N LEU A 89 16.96 7.25 2.78
CA LEU A 89 18.08 8.14 3.16
C LEU A 89 18.81 8.78 1.97
N SER A 90 18.72 8.19 0.77
CA SER A 90 19.26 8.74 -0.48
C SER A 90 18.21 8.62 -1.57
N GLY A 91 18.00 9.70 -2.33
CA GLY A 91 16.82 9.94 -3.17
C GLY A 91 16.34 8.78 -4.05
N ARG A 92 15.00 8.74 -4.18
CA ARG A 92 14.09 7.69 -4.66
C ARG A 92 13.62 6.75 -3.56
N GLY A 93 12.33 6.83 -3.25
CA GLY A 93 11.65 5.87 -2.40
C GLY A 93 10.22 6.27 -2.14
N TRP A 94 9.44 5.30 -1.66
CA TRP A 94 8.00 5.44 -1.62
C TRP A 94 7.53 6.02 -0.30
N THR A 95 6.59 6.97 -0.37
CA THR A 95 5.73 7.31 0.75
C THR A 95 4.49 6.43 0.68
N VAL A 96 4.31 5.53 1.65
CA VAL A 96 3.21 4.57 1.64
C VAL A 96 2.30 4.81 2.84
N HIS A 97 1.06 5.20 2.58
CA HIS A 97 0.03 5.42 3.59
C HIS A 97 -0.82 4.15 3.73
N PHE A 98 -0.88 3.58 4.93
CA PHE A 98 -1.71 2.40 5.23
C PHE A 98 -2.99 2.85 5.91
N VAL A 99 -4.12 2.82 5.21
CA VAL A 99 -5.39 3.35 5.74
C VAL A 99 -6.41 2.25 5.91
N GLU A 100 -6.91 2.10 7.14
CA GLU A 100 -8.03 1.21 7.43
C GLU A 100 -9.32 1.75 6.82
N THR A 101 -9.71 1.21 5.67
CA THR A 101 -10.91 1.65 4.96
C THR A 101 -12.12 0.76 5.25
N GLY A 102 -12.01 -0.21 6.17
CA GLY A 102 -13.09 -1.06 6.68
C GLY A 102 -13.29 -2.37 5.91
N LEU A 103 -13.81 -3.40 6.59
CA LEU A 103 -13.98 -4.74 6.01
C LEU A 103 -15.02 -4.78 4.88
N GLU A 104 -16.21 -4.24 5.14
CA GLU A 104 -17.37 -4.32 4.22
C GLU A 104 -17.52 -3.09 3.30
N THR A 105 -16.49 -2.25 3.23
CA THR A 105 -16.58 -1.02 2.44
C THR A 105 -16.40 -1.31 0.95
N PRO A 106 -17.34 -0.91 0.08
CA PRO A 106 -17.21 -1.09 -1.36
C PRO A 106 -16.12 -0.16 -1.94
N THR A 107 -15.65 -0.46 -3.14
CA THR A 107 -14.55 0.26 -3.82
C THR A 107 -14.64 1.78 -3.72
N GLY A 108 -15.75 2.39 -4.19
CA GLY A 108 -15.90 3.85 -4.13
C GLY A 108 -15.95 4.41 -2.70
N GLY A 109 -16.49 3.65 -1.75
CA GLY A 109 -16.49 4.02 -0.34
C GLY A 109 -15.08 4.05 0.27
N ARG A 110 -14.18 3.19 -0.20
CA ARG A 110 -12.77 3.18 0.25
C ARG A 110 -12.04 4.43 -0.23
N VAL A 111 -12.23 4.80 -1.50
CA VAL A 111 -11.67 6.06 -2.06
C VAL A 111 -12.18 7.26 -1.29
N LYS A 112 -13.49 7.32 -0.99
CA LYS A 112 -14.06 8.41 -0.18
C LYS A 112 -13.44 8.51 1.22
N ARG A 113 -13.10 7.38 1.86
CA ARG A 113 -12.49 7.37 3.20
C ARG A 113 -11.04 7.87 3.24
N VAL A 114 -10.38 7.93 2.09
CA VAL A 114 -9.02 8.48 1.95
C VAL A 114 -9.01 9.86 1.30
N SER A 115 -10.16 10.50 1.06
CA SER A 115 -10.22 11.78 0.37
C SER A 115 -9.46 12.90 1.08
N TRP A 116 -9.35 12.84 2.41
CA TRP A 116 -8.58 13.78 3.22
C TRP A 116 -7.07 13.71 2.92
N LEU A 117 -6.56 12.57 2.44
CA LEU A 117 -5.18 12.44 1.96
C LEU A 117 -5.01 12.95 0.52
N LEU A 118 -6.10 13.21 -0.19
CA LEU A 118 -6.13 13.70 -1.57
C LEU A 118 -6.46 15.20 -1.65
N GLU A 119 -6.62 15.89 -0.51
CA GLU A 119 -6.86 17.33 -0.49
C GLU A 119 -5.70 18.08 -1.18
N GLY A 120 -6.03 19.00 -2.09
CA GLY A 120 -5.04 19.73 -2.89
C GLY A 120 -4.48 18.98 -4.09
N GLU A 121 -4.88 17.72 -4.32
CA GLU A 121 -4.52 16.94 -5.51
C GLU A 121 -5.73 16.89 -6.46
N PRO A 122 -5.76 17.68 -7.56
CA PRO A 122 -6.91 17.72 -8.47
C PRO A 122 -7.12 16.39 -9.21
N ASP A 123 -6.05 15.63 -9.41
CA ASP A 123 -6.03 14.35 -10.11
C ASP A 123 -5.24 13.31 -9.29
N PHE A 124 -5.69 12.06 -9.32
CA PHE A 124 -5.03 10.92 -8.68
C PHE A 124 -5.34 9.61 -9.44
N PHE A 125 -4.51 8.60 -9.25
CA PHE A 125 -4.76 7.25 -9.78
C PHE A 125 -5.50 6.38 -8.76
N VAL A 126 -6.33 5.44 -9.22
CA VAL A 126 -7.02 4.44 -8.39
C VAL A 126 -7.08 3.07 -9.06
#